data_AF-A0A1H6IVR2-F1
#
_entry.id   AF-A0A1H6IVR2-F1
#
_cell.length_a   1.000
_cell.length_b   1.000
_cell.length_c   1.000
_cell.angle_alpha   90.00
_cell.angle_beta   90.00
_cell.angle_gamma   90.00
#
_symmetry.space_group_name_H-M   'P 1'
#
loop_
_entity.id
_entity.type
_entity.pdbx_description
1 polymer ?
#
loop_
_entity_poly.entity_id
_entity_poly.type
_entity_poly.pdbx_seq_one_letter_code
_entity_poly.pdbx_strand_id
1 'polypeptide(L)'
;MLSRRNTSLAGGVVIVGMTTSNERPIRTPRRVPHTRSYGLLLRLADRTAGRTDRRTLSTAAPGSGTALMSRLQATFDENDRSLVVRLREVCEPSARRLRELLDEADRLSAVIDRQRSALAATTPPTAADLAHRNGGELHLDAEAVSTRRLREHRARVDATNAALESAQRQRNAVLVESVRHTARLVEQFELACTVSEQLRHHYNRRLATYARAARLAPGATPSITVPEWTTRPCPWLPHNAQVSK
;
A
#
# COMPACT_ATOMS: atom_id res chain seq x y z
N MET A 1 45.99 -24.04 29.32
CA MET A 1 45.67 -24.18 27.88
C MET A 1 44.18 -23.94 27.67
N LEU A 2 43.89 -22.86 26.94
CA LEU A 2 42.68 -22.49 26.19
C LEU A 2 41.28 -22.67 26.83
N SER A 3 40.85 -21.52 27.38
CA SER A 3 39.52 -21.08 27.77
C SER A 3 38.46 -21.21 26.66
N ARG A 4 37.28 -21.72 27.05
CA ARG A 4 36.05 -21.73 26.24
C ARG A 4 35.48 -20.31 26.13
N ARG A 5 35.42 -19.77 24.90
CA ARG A 5 34.64 -18.56 24.59
C ARG A 5 33.31 -18.94 23.96
N ASN A 6 32.24 -18.59 24.66
CA ASN A 6 30.91 -18.39 24.12
C ASN A 6 30.93 -17.17 23.19
N THR A 7 30.52 -17.34 21.93
CA THR A 7 30.18 -16.22 21.03
C THR A 7 28.70 -16.33 20.69
N SER A 8 27.89 -15.68 21.53
CA SER A 8 26.52 -15.28 21.22
C SER A 8 26.58 -14.01 20.36
N LEU A 9 26.08 -14.11 19.14
CA LEU A 9 25.88 -12.99 18.22
C LEU A 9 24.59 -12.25 18.63
N ALA A 10 24.71 -11.33 19.58
CA ALA A 10 23.71 -10.29 19.81
C ALA A 10 24.04 -9.09 18.91
N GLY A 11 23.53 -9.12 17.68
CA GLY A 11 23.53 -7.97 16.77
C GLY A 11 22.47 -6.96 17.18
N GLY A 12 22.72 -6.24 18.27
CA GLY A 12 21.95 -5.05 18.64
C GLY A 12 22.32 -3.90 17.70
N VAL A 13 21.47 -3.61 16.73
CA VAL A 13 21.58 -2.39 15.92
C VAL A 13 21.16 -1.20 16.80
N VAL A 14 22.16 -0.54 17.37
CA VAL A 14 22.02 0.79 17.99
C VAL A 14 21.89 1.79 16.84
N ILE A 15 20.67 2.23 16.54
CA ILE A 15 20.48 3.40 15.68
C ILE A 15 20.84 4.62 16.52
N VAL A 16 22.00 5.18 16.17
CA VAL A 16 22.58 6.42 16.69
C VAL A 16 21.57 7.55 16.54
N GLY A 17 21.11 8.05 17.68
CA GLY A 17 20.46 9.35 17.78
C GLY A 17 21.47 10.45 17.50
N MET A 18 21.41 11.03 16.30
CA MET A 18 21.94 12.35 16.01
C MET A 18 21.02 13.00 14.98
N THR A 19 20.30 14.03 15.39
CA THR A 19 20.22 15.31 14.67
C THR A 19 19.53 16.32 15.57
N THR A 20 20.32 17.17 16.21
CA THR A 20 19.91 18.54 16.49
C THR A 20 19.75 19.23 15.15
N SER A 21 18.51 19.46 14.71
CA SER A 21 18.27 20.41 13.64
C SER A 21 17.08 21.29 13.99
N ASN A 22 17.37 22.57 13.91
CA ASN A 22 16.51 23.69 14.21
C ASN A 22 15.49 23.80 13.06
N GLU A 23 14.46 22.95 13.07
CA GLU A 23 13.43 22.93 12.03
C GLU A 23 12.55 24.16 12.16
N ARG A 24 12.94 25.22 11.46
CA ARG A 24 11.99 26.26 11.06
C ARG A 24 10.83 25.56 10.34
N PRO A 25 9.56 25.87 10.66
CA PRO A 25 8.43 25.27 9.98
C PRO A 25 8.61 25.44 8.48
N ILE A 26 8.65 24.32 7.75
CA ILE A 26 8.73 24.29 6.30
C ILE A 26 7.58 25.17 5.80
N ARG A 27 7.93 26.35 5.26
CA ARG A 27 6.96 27.20 4.60
C ARG A 27 6.45 26.40 3.41
N THR A 28 5.21 25.93 3.49
CA THR A 28 4.52 25.27 2.38
C THR A 28 4.78 26.07 1.10
N PRO A 29 5.27 25.45 0.01
CA PRO A 29 5.50 26.17 -1.23
C PRO A 29 4.24 26.95 -1.59
N ARG A 30 4.39 28.27 -1.76
CA ARG A 30 3.26 29.20 -1.99
C ARG A 30 2.52 28.93 -3.31
N ARG A 31 2.99 27.96 -4.10
CA ARG A 31 2.47 27.54 -5.39
C ARG A 31 2.21 26.04 -5.35
N VAL A 32 0.94 25.66 -5.24
CA VAL A 32 0.51 24.31 -5.58
C VAL A 32 0.68 24.17 -7.10
N PRO A 33 1.35 23.11 -7.59
CA PRO A 33 1.44 22.85 -9.02
C PRO A 33 0.04 22.55 -9.54
N HIS A 34 -0.63 23.55 -10.11
CA HIS A 34 -1.84 23.33 -10.87
C HIS A 34 -1.45 22.71 -12.21
N THR A 35 -2.00 21.53 -12.52
CA THR A 35 -1.86 20.87 -13.82
C THR A 35 -2.38 21.73 -14.97
N ARG A 36 -3.29 22.64 -14.68
CA ARG A 36 -3.61 23.81 -15.51
C ARG A 36 -3.07 25.03 -14.80
N SER A 37 -1.98 25.61 -15.30
CA SER A 37 -1.50 26.89 -14.80
C SER A 37 -2.71 27.82 -14.59
N TYR A 38 -2.94 28.24 -13.35
CA TYR A 38 -4.02 29.17 -13.02
C TYR A 38 -3.64 30.53 -13.62
N GLY A 39 -3.87 30.61 -14.94
CA GLY A 39 -3.30 31.59 -15.83
C GLY A 39 -3.89 32.96 -15.60
N LEU A 40 -3.28 33.95 -16.24
CA LEU A 40 -3.74 35.34 -16.20
C LEU A 40 -5.24 35.45 -16.53
N LEU A 41 -5.73 34.66 -17.50
CA LEU A 41 -7.12 34.64 -17.93
C LEU A 41 -8.09 34.16 -16.85
N LEU A 42 -7.76 33.10 -16.13
CA LEU A 42 -8.58 32.60 -15.02
C LEU A 42 -8.62 33.60 -13.85
N ARG A 43 -7.51 34.30 -13.57
CA ARG A 43 -7.48 35.40 -12.59
C ARG A 43 -8.38 36.56 -13.00
N LEU A 44 -8.35 36.93 -14.28
CA LEU A 44 -9.18 38.01 -14.82
C LEU A 44 -10.67 37.61 -14.79
N ALA A 45 -10.99 36.38 -15.17
CA ALA A 45 -12.36 35.86 -15.13
C ALA A 45 -12.91 35.81 -13.69
N ASP A 46 -12.08 35.44 -12.71
CA ASP A 46 -12.51 35.41 -11.31
C ASP A 46 -12.59 36.82 -10.69
N ARG A 47 -11.75 37.76 -11.15
CA ARG A 47 -11.84 39.17 -10.76
C ARG A 47 -13.07 39.87 -11.33
N THR A 48 -13.44 39.55 -12.58
CA THR A 48 -14.65 40.08 -13.23
C THR A 48 -15.90 39.46 -12.61
N ALA A 49 -15.95 38.13 -12.45
CA ALA A 49 -17.04 37.45 -11.75
C ALA A 49 -17.22 37.95 -10.31
N GLY A 50 -16.12 38.13 -9.56
CA GLY A 50 -16.18 38.69 -8.20
C GLY A 50 -16.62 40.16 -8.15
N ARG A 51 -16.46 40.93 -9.23
CA ARG A 51 -16.98 42.30 -9.33
C ARG A 51 -18.48 42.32 -9.65
N THR A 52 -18.94 41.45 -10.55
CA THR A 52 -20.36 41.34 -10.90
C THR A 52 -21.17 40.80 -9.72
N ASP A 53 -20.67 39.77 -9.03
CA ASP A 53 -21.32 39.18 -7.85
C ASP A 53 -21.51 40.20 -6.72
N ARG A 54 -20.55 41.11 -6.50
CA ARG A 54 -20.68 42.16 -5.47
C ARG A 54 -21.81 43.16 -5.77
N ARG A 55 -22.14 43.35 -7.04
CA ARG A 55 -23.25 44.23 -7.44
C ARG A 55 -24.60 43.56 -7.29
N THR A 56 -24.67 42.24 -7.41
CA THR A 56 -25.91 41.45 -7.26
C THR A 56 -26.17 41.02 -5.82
N LEU A 57 -25.14 41.01 -4.97
CA LEU A 57 -25.26 40.71 -3.54
C LEU A 57 -26.10 41.72 -2.74
N SER A 58 -26.27 42.96 -3.22
CA SER A 58 -27.19 43.91 -2.55
C SER A 58 -28.66 43.52 -2.69
N THR A 59 -28.98 42.57 -3.59
CA THR A 59 -30.35 42.14 -3.93
C THR A 59 -30.61 40.66 -3.65
N ALA A 60 -29.60 39.89 -3.25
CA ALA A 60 -29.71 38.44 -3.07
C ALA A 60 -30.07 38.07 -1.61
N ALA A 61 -30.89 37.04 -1.45
CA ALA A 61 -31.26 36.51 -0.13
C ALA A 61 -30.02 35.97 0.61
N PRO A 62 -29.93 36.16 1.94
CA PRO A 62 -28.83 35.61 2.73
C PRO A 62 -28.84 34.07 2.63
N GLY A 63 -27.72 33.49 2.20
CA GLY A 63 -27.53 32.03 2.13
C GLY A 63 -27.60 31.40 0.74
N SER A 64 -28.04 32.12 -0.30
CA SER A 64 -27.91 31.62 -1.67
C SER A 64 -26.43 31.69 -2.08
N GLY A 65 -25.78 30.54 -2.28
CA GLY A 65 -24.40 30.47 -2.74
C GLY A 65 -24.18 31.35 -3.97
N THR A 66 -23.12 32.15 -3.96
CA THR A 66 -22.91 33.15 -5.02
C THR A 66 -22.38 32.48 -6.31
N ALA A 67 -22.54 33.12 -7.47
CA ALA A 67 -22.09 32.53 -8.73
C ALA A 67 -20.58 32.26 -8.74
N LEU A 68 -19.79 33.10 -8.05
CA LEU A 68 -18.37 32.87 -7.85
C LEU A 68 -18.10 31.65 -6.96
N MET A 69 -18.88 31.43 -5.90
CA MET A 69 -18.73 30.25 -5.05
C MET A 69 -18.94 28.96 -5.83
N SER A 70 -20.05 28.87 -6.58
CA SER A 70 -20.36 27.70 -7.40
C SER A 70 -19.29 27.45 -8.46
N ARG A 71 -18.74 28.51 -9.06
CA ARG A 71 -17.63 28.39 -10.01
C ARG A 71 -16.35 27.86 -9.36
N LEU A 72 -15.99 28.35 -8.16
CA LEU A 72 -14.80 27.90 -7.45
C LEU A 72 -14.94 26.44 -7.01
N GLN A 73 -16.12 26.04 -6.53
CA GLN A 73 -16.44 24.63 -6.25
C GLN A 73 -16.31 23.77 -7.50
N ALA A 74 -16.95 24.16 -8.62
CA ALA A 74 -16.85 23.41 -9.87
C ALA A 74 -15.42 23.27 -10.40
N THR A 75 -14.60 24.32 -10.23
CA THR A 75 -13.18 24.29 -10.63
C THR A 75 -12.36 23.37 -9.71
N PHE A 76 -12.67 23.37 -8.41
CA PHE A 76 -12.08 22.42 -7.48
C PHE A 76 -12.47 20.97 -7.85
N ASP A 77 -13.76 20.71 -8.07
CA ASP A 77 -14.27 19.39 -8.44
C ASP A 77 -13.68 18.87 -9.76
N GLU A 78 -13.39 19.75 -10.72
CA GLU A 78 -12.70 19.38 -11.96
C GLU A 78 -11.23 18.97 -11.71
N ASN A 79 -10.52 19.73 -10.87
CA ASN A 79 -9.13 19.42 -10.53
C ASN A 79 -9.05 18.15 -9.67
N ASP A 80 -9.97 17.97 -8.74
CA ASP A 80 -10.05 16.80 -7.87
C ASP A 80 -10.38 15.53 -8.68
N ARG A 81 -11.34 15.59 -9.63
CA ARG A 81 -11.57 14.50 -10.60
C ARG A 81 -10.33 14.18 -11.42
N SER A 82 -9.61 15.21 -11.90
CA SER A 82 -8.38 15.01 -12.69
C SER A 82 -7.28 14.36 -11.85
N LEU A 83 -7.19 14.69 -10.56
CA LEU A 83 -6.26 14.08 -9.62
C LEU A 83 -6.60 12.59 -9.41
N VAL A 84 -7.87 12.26 -9.20
CA VAL A 84 -8.33 10.86 -9.03
C VAL A 84 -8.04 10.02 -10.28
N VAL A 85 -8.26 10.56 -11.48
CA VAL A 85 -7.95 9.86 -12.74
C VAL A 85 -6.45 9.55 -12.83
N ARG A 86 -5.59 10.54 -12.58
CA ARG A 86 -4.13 10.34 -12.60
C ARG A 86 -3.67 9.36 -11.53
N LEU A 87 -4.24 9.48 -10.33
CA LEU A 87 -3.94 8.58 -9.22
C LEU A 87 -4.28 7.13 -9.60
N ARG A 88 -5.44 6.91 -10.23
CA ARG A 88 -5.82 5.58 -10.75
C ARG A 88 -4.80 5.06 -11.76
N GLU A 89 -4.39 5.87 -12.73
CA GLU A 89 -3.40 5.49 -13.74
C GLU A 89 -2.05 5.08 -13.12
N VAL A 90 -1.59 5.81 -12.10
CA VAL A 90 -0.34 5.52 -11.39
C VAL A 90 -0.45 4.27 -10.51
N CYS A 91 -1.59 4.09 -9.84
CA CYS A 91 -1.81 2.99 -8.90
C CYS A 91 -2.18 1.67 -9.58
N GLU A 92 -2.86 1.68 -10.72
CA GLU A 92 -3.40 0.48 -11.38
C GLU A 92 -2.34 -0.62 -11.63
N PRO A 93 -1.12 -0.32 -12.13
CA PRO A 93 -0.10 -1.36 -12.32
C PRO A 93 0.33 -2.00 -10.99
N SER A 94 0.49 -1.19 -9.94
CA SER A 94 0.88 -1.70 -8.62
C SER A 94 -0.26 -2.51 -7.97
N ALA A 95 -1.50 -2.09 -8.15
CA ALA A 95 -2.68 -2.82 -7.66
C ALA A 95 -2.87 -4.16 -8.37
N ARG A 96 -2.64 -4.20 -9.70
CA ARG A 96 -2.63 -5.46 -10.47
C ARG A 96 -1.53 -6.39 -9.98
N ARG A 97 -0.30 -5.89 -9.85
CA ARG A 97 0.83 -6.68 -9.36
C ARG A 97 0.60 -7.22 -7.95
N LEU A 98 0.02 -6.41 -7.06
CA LEU A 98 -0.33 -6.85 -5.71
C LEU A 98 -1.32 -8.02 -5.74
N ARG A 99 -2.36 -7.98 -6.59
CA ARG A 99 -3.33 -9.09 -6.75
C ARG A 99 -2.63 -10.37 -7.21
N GLU A 100 -1.78 -10.27 -8.24
CA GLU A 100 -1.01 -11.41 -8.74
C GLU A 100 -0.11 -12.03 -7.65
N LEU A 101 0.54 -11.21 -6.84
CA LEU A 101 1.39 -11.67 -5.74
C LEU A 101 0.58 -12.37 -4.64
N LEU A 102 -0.62 -11.87 -4.32
CA LEU A 102 -1.49 -12.50 -3.33
C LEU A 102 -2.00 -13.85 -3.83
N ASP A 103 -2.45 -13.91 -5.09
CA ASP A 103 -2.87 -15.17 -5.72
C ASP A 103 -1.73 -16.20 -5.74
N GLU A 104 -0.49 -15.76 -6.01
CA GLU A 104 0.69 -16.62 -5.99
C GLU A 104 1.04 -17.08 -4.57
N ALA A 105 0.90 -16.21 -3.56
CA ALA A 105 1.09 -16.58 -2.16
C ALA A 105 0.09 -17.65 -1.71
N ASP A 106 -1.16 -17.57 -2.16
CA ASP A 106 -2.20 -18.56 -1.87
C ASP A 106 -1.88 -19.90 -2.55
N ARG A 107 -1.45 -19.88 -3.82
CA ARG A 107 -0.98 -21.09 -4.52
C ARG A 107 0.20 -21.75 -3.81
N LEU A 108 1.19 -20.97 -3.39
CA LEU A 108 2.36 -21.48 -2.67
C LEU A 108 1.97 -22.03 -1.29
N SER A 109 0.98 -21.44 -0.63
CA SER A 109 0.44 -21.97 0.63
C SER A 109 -0.19 -23.35 0.42
N ALA A 110 -0.97 -23.54 -0.66
CA ALA A 110 -1.51 -24.85 -1.02
C ALA A 110 -0.43 -25.87 -1.43
N VAL A 111 0.69 -25.44 -2.02
CA VAL A 111 1.86 -26.31 -2.27
C VAL A 111 2.48 -26.74 -0.94
N ILE A 112 2.73 -25.79 -0.04
CA ILE A 112 3.32 -26.05 1.28
C ILE A 112 2.47 -27.06 2.06
N ASP A 113 1.15 -26.88 2.08
CA ASP A 113 0.25 -27.79 2.79
C ASP A 113 0.26 -29.19 2.18
N ARG A 114 0.25 -29.29 0.85
CA ARG A 114 0.41 -30.59 0.16
C ARG A 114 1.73 -31.28 0.51
N GLN A 115 2.85 -30.56 0.54
CA GLN A 115 4.15 -31.14 0.90
C GLN A 115 4.21 -31.57 2.38
N ARG A 116 3.60 -30.79 3.28
CA ARG A 116 3.46 -31.17 4.69
C ARG A 116 2.62 -32.44 4.85
N SER A 117 1.51 -32.56 4.13
CA SER A 117 0.70 -33.78 4.12
C SER A 117 1.46 -34.97 3.54
N ALA A 118 2.22 -34.78 2.45
CA ALA A 118 3.04 -35.84 1.87
C ALA A 118 4.14 -36.31 2.84
N LEU A 119 4.79 -35.38 3.55
CA LEU A 119 5.78 -35.69 4.57
C LEU A 119 5.16 -36.46 5.74
N ALA A 120 4.00 -36.02 6.23
CA ALA A 120 3.26 -36.70 7.30
C ALA A 120 2.78 -38.11 6.90
N ALA A 121 2.46 -38.33 5.62
CA ALA A 121 2.08 -39.63 5.08
C ALA A 121 3.30 -40.56 4.82
N THR A 122 4.52 -40.02 4.84
CA THR A 122 5.73 -40.80 4.60
C THR A 122 6.15 -41.50 5.89
N THR A 123 5.61 -42.71 6.11
CA THR A 123 5.93 -43.52 7.29
C THR A 123 7.37 -44.06 7.22
N PRO A 124 8.13 -44.06 8.33
CA PRO A 124 9.43 -44.72 8.37
C PRO A 124 9.26 -46.23 8.11
N PRO A 125 10.20 -46.86 7.38
CA PRO A 125 10.14 -48.29 7.11
C PRO A 125 10.20 -49.08 8.42
N THR A 126 9.27 -50.01 8.60
CA THR A 126 9.20 -50.85 9.80
C THR A 126 10.29 -51.93 9.78
N ALA A 127 10.51 -52.59 10.93
CA ALA A 127 11.41 -53.74 10.98
C ALA A 127 11.00 -54.86 10.01
N ALA A 128 9.69 -55.06 9.81
CA ALA A 128 9.17 -56.00 8.83
C ALA A 128 9.51 -55.56 7.39
N ASP A 129 9.35 -54.28 7.07
CA ASP A 129 9.69 -53.73 5.75
C ASP A 129 11.18 -53.77 5.46
N LEU A 130 12.04 -53.70 6.48
CA LEU A 130 13.49 -53.81 6.32
C LEU A 130 13.94 -55.26 6.16
N ALA A 131 13.26 -56.21 6.80
CA ALA A 131 13.58 -57.64 6.75
C ALA A 131 12.97 -58.36 5.54
N HIS A 132 11.87 -57.85 4.97
CA HIS A 132 11.21 -58.45 3.81
C HIS A 132 12.16 -58.51 2.61
N ARG A 133 12.18 -59.56 1.80
CA ARG A 133 13.03 -59.64 0.59
C ARG A 133 12.20 -60.18 -0.56
N ASN A 134 12.24 -59.47 -1.69
CA ASN A 134 11.54 -59.91 -2.90
C ASN A 134 12.39 -60.95 -3.66
N GLY A 135 11.80 -61.68 -4.61
CA GLY A 135 12.48 -62.78 -5.33
C GLY A 135 13.81 -62.38 -5.99
N GLY A 136 13.91 -61.14 -6.47
CA GLY A 136 15.16 -60.58 -7.02
C GLY A 136 16.20 -60.14 -5.99
N GLU A 137 15.91 -60.20 -4.69
CA GLU A 137 16.78 -59.76 -3.59
C GLU A 137 17.24 -60.92 -2.71
N LEU A 138 16.77 -62.15 -2.96
CA LEU A 138 17.07 -63.33 -2.14
C LEU A 138 18.56 -63.71 -2.13
N HIS A 139 19.29 -63.34 -3.18
CA HIS A 139 20.73 -63.55 -3.32
C HIS A 139 21.57 -62.43 -2.69
N LEU A 140 20.93 -61.35 -2.21
CA LEU A 140 21.60 -60.23 -1.57
C LEU A 140 21.63 -60.42 -0.05
N ASP A 141 22.65 -59.85 0.58
CA ASP A 141 22.76 -59.78 2.02
C ASP A 141 21.62 -58.92 2.62
N ALA A 142 21.05 -59.37 3.73
CA ALA A 142 19.94 -58.71 4.41
C ALA A 142 20.35 -57.32 4.94
N GLU A 143 21.59 -57.16 5.38
CA GLU A 143 22.11 -55.87 5.82
C GLU A 143 22.24 -54.87 4.65
N ALA A 144 22.67 -55.34 3.48
CA ALA A 144 22.76 -54.51 2.28
C ALA A 144 21.39 -54.02 1.81
N VAL A 145 20.37 -54.89 1.83
CA VAL A 145 18.98 -54.54 1.44
C VAL A 145 18.38 -53.53 2.42
N SER A 146 18.49 -53.75 3.73
CA SER A 146 17.94 -52.83 4.74
C SER A 146 18.61 -51.45 4.67
N THR A 147 19.94 -51.41 4.49
CA THR A 147 20.69 -50.17 4.30
C THR A 147 20.23 -49.41 3.07
N ARG A 148 19.99 -50.10 1.94
CA ARG A 148 19.47 -49.48 0.72
C ARG A 148 18.10 -48.85 0.94
N ARG A 149 17.16 -49.58 1.58
CA ARG A 149 15.81 -49.08 1.86
C ARG A 149 15.81 -47.87 2.80
N LEU A 150 16.66 -47.86 3.81
CA LEU A 150 16.85 -46.69 4.68
C LEU A 150 17.37 -45.48 3.90
N ARG A 151 18.32 -45.68 2.99
CA ARG A 151 18.82 -44.60 2.11
C ARG A 151 17.75 -44.09 1.16
N GLU A 152 16.98 -44.99 0.54
CA GLU A 152 15.86 -44.62 -0.34
C GLU A 152 14.79 -43.82 0.42
N HIS A 153 14.43 -44.25 1.63
CA HIS A 153 13.49 -43.52 2.48
C HIS A 153 14.02 -42.13 2.84
N ARG A 154 15.27 -42.04 3.31
CA ARG A 154 15.93 -40.75 3.60
C ARG A 154 15.93 -39.84 2.38
N ALA A 155 16.31 -40.35 1.21
CA ALA A 155 16.31 -39.58 -0.03
C ALA A 155 14.90 -39.03 -0.39
N ARG A 156 13.83 -39.80 -0.16
CA ARG A 156 12.44 -39.32 -0.38
C ARG A 156 12.05 -38.23 0.61
N VAL A 157 12.41 -38.40 1.89
CA VAL A 157 12.17 -37.40 2.95
C VAL A 157 12.94 -36.11 2.64
N ASP A 158 14.23 -36.22 2.32
CA ASP A 158 15.10 -35.09 1.99
C ASP A 158 14.60 -34.33 0.76
N ALA A 159 14.15 -35.04 -0.28
CA ALA A 159 13.56 -34.42 -1.47
C ALA A 159 12.28 -33.64 -1.14
N THR A 160 11.42 -34.19 -0.27
CA THR A 160 10.17 -33.53 0.17
C THR A 160 10.48 -32.29 1.03
N ASN A 161 11.44 -32.39 1.94
CA ASN A 161 11.90 -31.27 2.76
C ASN A 161 12.51 -30.16 1.90
N ALA A 162 13.36 -30.49 0.92
CA ALA A 162 13.94 -29.52 0.00
C ALA A 162 12.85 -28.78 -0.81
N ALA A 163 11.82 -29.49 -1.28
CA ALA A 163 10.68 -28.89 -1.97
C ALA A 163 9.88 -27.96 -1.04
N LEU A 164 9.65 -28.37 0.21
CA LEU A 164 8.98 -27.56 1.23
C LEU A 164 9.75 -26.26 1.52
N GLU A 165 11.06 -26.36 1.77
CA GLU A 165 11.92 -25.20 2.02
C GLU A 165 11.98 -24.25 0.82
N SER A 166 12.00 -24.79 -0.40
CA SER A 166 11.94 -23.99 -1.62
C SER A 166 10.63 -23.20 -1.72
N ALA A 167 9.48 -23.88 -1.53
CA ALA A 167 8.16 -23.25 -1.57
C ALA A 167 8.00 -22.19 -0.47
N GLN A 168 8.51 -22.45 0.73
CA GLN A 168 8.52 -21.47 1.83
C GLN A 168 9.36 -20.23 1.50
N ARG A 169 10.56 -20.41 0.94
CA ARG A 169 11.41 -19.29 0.50
C ARG A 169 10.73 -18.46 -0.57
N GLN A 170 10.12 -19.11 -1.56
CA GLN A 170 9.36 -18.43 -2.62
C GLN A 170 8.17 -17.65 -2.04
N ARG A 171 7.38 -18.26 -1.16
CA ARG A 171 6.24 -17.59 -0.51
C ARG A 171 6.69 -16.36 0.25
N ASN A 172 7.77 -16.46 1.02
CA ASN A 172 8.31 -15.33 1.77
C ASN A 172 8.79 -14.21 0.85
N ALA A 173 9.44 -14.53 -0.28
CA ALA A 173 9.84 -13.53 -1.26
C ALA A 173 8.62 -12.80 -1.86
N VAL A 174 7.58 -13.55 -2.24
CA VAL A 174 6.31 -13.00 -2.74
C VAL A 174 5.63 -12.09 -1.71
N LEU A 175 5.59 -12.51 -0.44
CA LEU A 175 5.02 -11.69 0.64
C LEU A 175 5.81 -10.40 0.86
N VAL A 176 7.14 -10.44 0.83
CA VAL A 176 7.97 -9.23 0.93
C VAL A 176 7.70 -8.27 -0.23
N GLU A 177 7.56 -8.79 -1.46
CA GLU A 177 7.21 -7.98 -2.63
C GLU A 177 5.80 -7.36 -2.48
N SER A 178 4.84 -8.13 -1.97
CA SER A 178 3.47 -7.65 -1.72
C SER A 178 3.44 -6.48 -0.73
N VAL A 179 4.23 -6.53 0.36
CA VAL A 179 4.35 -5.44 1.34
C VAL A 179 4.88 -4.16 0.68
N ARG A 180 5.84 -4.26 -0.25
CA ARG A 180 6.36 -3.11 -0.99
C ARG A 180 5.28 -2.48 -1.87
N HIS A 181 4.49 -3.28 -2.57
CA HIS A 181 3.40 -2.77 -3.40
C HIS A 181 2.27 -2.15 -2.56
N THR A 182 1.91 -2.76 -1.43
CA THR A 182 0.97 -2.20 -0.46
C THR A 182 1.44 -0.83 0.04
N ALA A 183 2.68 -0.72 0.51
CA ALA A 183 3.25 0.53 0.99
C ALA A 183 3.22 1.62 -0.09
N ARG A 184 3.61 1.29 -1.32
CA ARG A 184 3.57 2.22 -2.46
C ARG A 184 2.15 2.72 -2.75
N LEU A 185 1.14 1.85 -2.72
CA LEU A 185 -0.25 2.24 -2.95
C LEU A 185 -0.78 3.16 -1.84
N VAL A 186 -0.42 2.89 -0.59
CA VAL A 186 -0.76 3.75 0.55
C VAL A 186 -0.11 5.12 0.40
N GLU A 187 1.19 5.17 0.13
CA GLU A 187 1.95 6.41 -0.04
C GLU A 187 1.36 7.29 -1.17
N GLN A 188 1.05 6.70 -2.33
CA GLN A 188 0.45 7.44 -3.45
C GLN A 188 -0.94 7.98 -3.10
N PHE A 189 -1.73 7.22 -2.34
CA PHE A 189 -3.04 7.67 -1.89
C PHE A 189 -2.94 8.81 -0.87
N GLU A 190 -2.06 8.70 0.12
CA GLU A 190 -1.82 9.75 1.13
C GLU A 190 -1.28 11.03 0.49
N LEU A 191 -0.38 10.91 -0.49
CA LEU A 191 0.10 12.02 -1.29
C LEU A 191 -1.06 12.72 -2.01
N ALA A 192 -1.95 11.96 -2.64
CA ALA A 192 -3.10 12.52 -3.33
C ALA A 192 -4.09 13.21 -2.37
N CYS A 193 -4.36 12.62 -1.20
CA CYS A 193 -5.17 13.26 -0.15
C CYS A 193 -4.55 14.60 0.27
N THR A 194 -3.23 14.63 0.45
CA THR A 194 -2.49 15.86 0.78
C THR A 194 -2.61 16.90 -0.34
N VAL A 195 -2.50 16.49 -1.60
CA VAL A 195 -2.67 17.40 -2.76
C VAL A 195 -4.10 17.95 -2.82
N SER A 196 -5.12 17.11 -2.61
CA SER A 196 -6.51 17.54 -2.58
C SER A 196 -6.77 18.53 -1.43
N GLU A 197 -6.20 18.28 -0.24
CA GLU A 197 -6.27 19.21 0.88
C GLU A 197 -5.61 20.56 0.56
N GLN A 198 -4.44 20.57 -0.06
CA GLN A 198 -3.76 21.79 -0.48
C GLN A 198 -4.57 22.57 -1.52
N LEU A 199 -5.18 21.88 -2.48
CA LEU A 199 -6.11 22.47 -3.45
C LEU A 199 -7.30 23.11 -2.72
N ARG A 200 -7.93 22.37 -1.80
CA ARG A 200 -9.06 22.86 -1.00
C ARG A 200 -8.66 24.11 -0.20
N HIS A 201 -7.50 24.11 0.46
CA HIS A 201 -6.98 25.26 1.18
C HIS A 201 -6.76 26.48 0.27
N HIS A 202 -6.24 26.26 -0.94
CA HIS A 202 -6.08 27.30 -1.95
C HIS A 202 -7.43 27.96 -2.29
N TYR A 203 -8.45 27.16 -2.62
CA TYR A 203 -9.78 27.68 -2.96
C TYR A 203 -10.49 28.33 -1.76
N ASN A 204 -10.36 27.76 -0.56
CA ASN A 204 -10.91 28.36 0.68
C ASN A 204 -10.30 29.73 0.98
N ARG A 205 -8.99 29.93 0.77
CA ARG A 205 -8.37 31.25 0.92
C ARG A 205 -8.94 32.30 -0.05
N ARG A 206 -9.33 31.86 -1.25
CA ARG A 206 -9.95 32.72 -2.26
C ARG A 206 -11.39 33.06 -1.88
N LEU A 207 -12.15 32.07 -1.41
CA LEU A 207 -13.48 32.27 -0.84
C LEU A 207 -13.45 33.25 0.35
N ALA A 208 -12.51 33.09 1.29
CA ALA A 208 -12.36 34.01 2.42
C ALA A 208 -12.00 35.44 1.99
N THR A 209 -11.22 35.59 0.91
CA THR A 209 -10.91 36.92 0.36
C THR A 209 -12.13 37.54 -0.32
N TYR A 210 -12.90 36.74 -1.04
CA TYR A 210 -14.17 37.16 -1.62
C TYR A 210 -15.18 37.55 -0.52
N ALA A 211 -15.40 36.70 0.48
CA ALA A 211 -16.34 36.91 1.58
C ALA A 211 -16.07 38.23 2.32
N ARG A 212 -14.79 38.53 2.62
CA ARG A 212 -14.39 39.82 3.21
C ARG A 212 -14.74 41.01 2.31
N ALA A 213 -14.48 40.90 1.01
CA ALA A 213 -14.73 41.98 0.08
C ALA A 213 -16.22 42.14 -0.30
N ALA A 214 -16.99 41.07 -0.15
CA ALA A 214 -18.45 41.02 -0.26
C ALA A 214 -19.17 41.41 1.05
N ARG A 215 -18.42 41.62 2.15
CA ARG A 215 -18.95 41.92 3.48
C ARG A 215 -19.99 40.91 3.96
N LEU A 216 -19.76 39.62 3.69
CA LEU A 216 -20.63 38.55 4.20
C LEU A 216 -20.63 38.54 5.73
N ALA A 217 -21.77 38.15 6.32
CA ALA A 217 -21.91 38.06 7.76
C ALA A 217 -20.86 37.14 8.39
N PRO A 218 -20.37 37.44 9.61
CA PRO A 218 -19.51 36.53 10.37
C PRO A 218 -20.18 35.16 10.51
N GLY A 219 -19.43 34.07 10.31
CA GLY A 219 -19.97 32.70 10.34
C GLY A 219 -20.61 32.21 9.04
N ALA A 220 -20.94 33.10 8.10
CA ALA A 220 -21.45 32.76 6.77
C ALA A 220 -20.34 32.61 5.71
N THR A 221 -19.08 32.36 6.14
CA THR A 221 -17.98 32.21 5.18
C THR A 221 -18.09 30.85 4.50
N PRO A 222 -18.30 30.81 3.17
CA PRO A 222 -18.40 29.55 2.46
C PRO A 222 -17.07 28.80 2.44
N SER A 223 -17.16 27.48 2.43
CA SER A 223 -16.01 26.59 2.27
C SER A 223 -16.26 25.60 1.14
N ILE A 224 -15.17 25.13 0.55
CA ILE A 224 -15.17 24.04 -0.41
C ILE A 224 -15.43 22.73 0.33
N THR A 225 -16.37 21.95 -0.19
CA THR A 225 -16.74 20.64 0.35
C THR A 225 -15.55 19.68 0.33
N VAL A 226 -15.40 18.88 1.39
CA VAL A 226 -14.40 17.81 1.46
C VAL A 226 -14.79 16.69 0.49
N PRO A 227 -13.92 16.27 -0.43
CA PRO A 227 -14.22 15.13 -1.29
C PRO A 227 -14.32 13.85 -0.48
N GLU A 228 -15.37 13.07 -0.74
CA GLU A 228 -15.66 11.84 -0.01
C GLU A 228 -14.53 10.80 -0.11
N TRP A 229 -13.82 10.74 -1.24
CA TRP A 229 -12.74 9.77 -1.42
C TRP A 229 -11.55 10.01 -0.48
N THR A 230 -11.37 11.23 0.03
CA THR A 230 -10.26 11.57 0.95
C THR A 230 -10.48 11.06 2.37
N THR A 231 -11.72 10.71 2.73
CA THR A 231 -12.06 10.17 4.07
C THR A 231 -12.18 8.64 4.08
N ARG A 232 -12.12 8.02 2.90
CA ARG A 232 -12.20 6.56 2.73
C ARG A 232 -10.82 5.91 2.80
N PRO A 233 -10.73 4.61 3.17
CA PRO A 233 -9.47 3.86 3.06
C PRO A 233 -9.01 3.77 1.61
N CYS A 234 -7.72 3.47 1.41
CA CYS A 234 -7.11 3.35 0.08
C CYS A 234 -7.88 2.33 -0.78
N PRO A 235 -8.51 2.76 -1.90
CA PRO A 235 -9.44 1.92 -2.66
C PRO A 235 -8.75 0.81 -3.47
N TRP A 236 -7.42 0.88 -3.62
CA TRP A 236 -6.63 -0.13 -4.35
C TRP A 236 -6.13 -1.28 -3.46
N LEU A 237 -6.31 -1.19 -2.15
CA LEU A 237 -5.99 -2.28 -1.25
C LEU A 237 -7.13 -3.31 -1.25
N PRO A 238 -6.83 -4.62 -1.34
CA PRO A 238 -7.83 -5.66 -1.11
C PRO A 238 -8.40 -5.54 0.31
N HIS A 239 -9.68 -5.88 0.50
CA HIS A 239 -10.37 -5.69 1.80
C HIS A 239 -9.62 -6.36 2.96
N ASN A 240 -8.96 -7.49 2.69
CA ASN A 240 -8.17 -8.24 3.67
C ASN A 240 -6.91 -7.48 4.14
N ALA A 241 -6.40 -6.55 3.34
CA ALA A 241 -5.23 -5.71 3.66
C ALA A 241 -5.62 -4.39 4.36
N GLN A 242 -6.92 -4.08 4.50
CA GLN A 242 -7.39 -2.84 5.11
C GLN A 242 -7.61 -2.95 6.64
N VAL A 243 -7.58 -4.16 7.20
CA VAL A 243 -7.95 -4.45 8.60
C VAL A 243 -6.78 -4.33 9.59
N SER A 244 -5.53 -4.18 9.11
CA SER A 244 -4.37 -3.98 9.96
C SER A 244 -4.11 -2.49 10.22
N LYS A 245 -4.94 -1.86 11.03
CA LYS A 245 -4.63 -0.61 11.75
C LYS A 245 -4.91 -0.80 13.23
#